data_AF-A0A8D8QZN6-F1
#
_entry.id   AF-A0A8D8QZN6-F1
#
_cell.length_a   1.000
_cell.length_b   1.000
_cell.length_c   1.000
_cell.angle_alpha   90.00
_cell.angle_beta   90.00
_cell.angle_gamma   90.00
#
_symmetry.space_group_name_H-M   'P 1'
#
loop_
_entity.id
_entity.type
_entity.pdbx_description
1 polymer ?
#
loop_
_entity_poly.entity_id
_entity_poly.type
_entity_poly.pdbx_seq_one_letter_code
_entity_poly.pdbx_strand_id
1 'polypeptide(L)'
;MKNVRNFRGCFMRDELVSLGKPRKTESGIFNFNLSTEPGVHWVAWVKKGKEKIYFNSYGHDGEPPKELVKYLGDDLVFEETQYQTYNSPPFCGHLCIEFIKNYFSL
;
A
#
# COMPACT_ATOMS: atom_id res chain seq x y z
N MET A 1 -4.58 -9.56 -15.21
CA MET A 1 -4.97 -8.21 -14.72
C MET A 1 -4.57 -7.19 -15.77
N LYS A 2 -5.50 -6.47 -16.41
CA LYS A 2 -5.17 -5.36 -17.32
C LYS A 2 -5.58 -4.03 -16.66
N ASN A 3 -4.62 -3.10 -16.59
CA ASN A 3 -4.74 -1.66 -16.32
C ASN A 3 -5.31 -1.20 -14.96
N VAL A 4 -4.57 -1.44 -13.87
CA VAL A 4 -4.71 -0.58 -12.68
C VAL A 4 -4.07 0.78 -13.01
N ARG A 5 -4.88 1.81 -13.26
CA ARG A 5 -4.37 3.15 -13.61
C ARG A 5 -3.53 3.70 -12.47
N ASN A 6 -2.48 4.45 -12.82
CA ASN A 6 -1.57 5.10 -11.87
C ASN A 6 -0.80 4.13 -10.95
N PHE A 7 -0.81 2.83 -11.23
CA PHE A 7 -0.11 1.82 -10.45
C PHE A 7 1.40 1.89 -10.70
N ARG A 8 2.17 2.08 -9.63
CA ARG A 8 3.64 2.16 -9.66
C ARG A 8 4.27 0.77 -9.66
N GLY A 9 3.61 -0.21 -9.04
CA GLY A 9 4.12 -1.57 -8.90
C GLY A 9 3.90 -2.12 -7.49
N CYS A 10 4.51 -3.27 -7.24
CA CYS A 10 4.67 -3.85 -5.92
C CYS A 10 6.14 -3.67 -5.51
N PHE A 11 6.39 -3.28 -4.26
CA PHE A 11 7.72 -2.96 -3.77
C PHE A 11 7.98 -3.63 -2.44
N MET A 12 9.14 -4.26 -2.32
CA MET A 12 9.70 -4.66 -1.04
C MET A 12 10.22 -3.42 -0.28
N ARG A 13 10.48 -3.57 1.02
CA ARG A 13 10.84 -2.45 1.90
C ARG A 13 12.02 -1.63 1.38
N ASP A 14 13.03 -2.30 0.85
CA ASP A 14 14.27 -1.74 0.31
C ASP A 14 14.17 -1.26 -1.14
N GLU A 15 13.06 -1.51 -1.83
CA GLU A 15 12.88 -1.15 -3.24
C GLU A 15 12.19 0.20 -3.43
N LEU A 16 11.45 0.68 -2.43
CA LEU A 16 10.65 1.92 -2.55
C LEU A 16 11.50 3.16 -2.84
N VAL A 17 12.75 3.19 -2.36
CA VAL A 17 13.74 4.25 -2.62
C VAL A 17 14.00 4.45 -4.12
N SER A 18 13.85 3.40 -4.95
CA SER A 18 14.03 3.49 -6.39
C SER A 18 13.00 4.38 -7.11
N LEU A 19 11.87 4.68 -6.47
CA LEU A 19 10.79 5.45 -7.07
C LEU A 19 11.04 6.96 -7.16
N GLY A 20 12.04 7.47 -6.43
CA GLY A 20 12.30 8.92 -6.35
C GLY A 20 11.18 9.65 -5.63
N LYS A 21 10.54 10.63 -6.32
CA LYS A 21 9.47 11.45 -5.74
C LYS A 21 8.07 10.90 -6.08
N PRO A 22 7.09 10.96 -5.15
CA PRO A 22 5.72 10.59 -5.45
C PRO A 22 5.10 11.43 -6.56
N ARG A 23 4.38 10.78 -7.48
CA ARG A 23 3.58 11.45 -8.50
C ARG A 23 2.37 12.17 -7.89
N LYS A 24 1.74 13.07 -8.65
CA LYS A 24 0.49 13.72 -8.22
C LYS A 24 -0.65 12.72 -8.03
N THR A 25 -0.70 11.71 -8.88
CA THR A 25 -1.65 10.59 -8.80
C THR A 25 -0.87 9.30 -8.97
N GLU A 26 -0.92 8.43 -7.97
CA GLU A 26 -0.28 7.12 -8.00
C GLU A 26 -0.89 6.15 -6.99
N SER A 27 -0.56 4.87 -7.15
CA SER A 27 -0.78 3.83 -6.16
C SER A 27 0.30 2.80 -6.21
N GLY A 28 0.37 1.97 -5.20
CA GLY A 28 1.23 0.80 -5.21
C GLY A 28 0.93 -0.12 -4.05
N ILE A 29 1.62 -1.24 -4.05
CA ILE A 29 1.59 -2.23 -2.97
C ILE A 29 2.99 -2.29 -2.37
N PHE A 30 3.07 -2.31 -1.05
CA PHE A 30 4.31 -2.33 -0.29
C PHE A 30 4.37 -3.59 0.59
N ASN A 31 5.55 -4.20 0.70
CA ASN A 31 5.81 -5.28 1.65
C ASN A 31 6.72 -4.80 2.78
N PHE A 32 6.47 -5.23 4.01
CA PHE A 32 7.30 -4.90 5.17
C PHE A 32 8.68 -5.58 5.18
N ASN A 33 8.85 -6.62 4.37
CA ASN A 33 10.08 -7.39 4.26
C ASN A 33 11.07 -6.82 3.24
N LEU A 34 12.32 -7.23 3.38
CA LEU A 34 13.38 -6.97 2.40
C LEU A 34 13.21 -7.84 1.15
N SER A 35 13.78 -7.40 0.03
CA SER A 35 13.85 -8.15 -1.23
C SER A 35 14.51 -9.53 -1.11
N THR A 36 15.31 -9.76 -0.06
CA THR A 36 15.95 -11.06 0.25
C THR A 36 15.08 -11.99 1.11
N GLU A 37 13.90 -11.56 1.53
CA GLU A 37 13.00 -12.29 2.43
C GLU A 37 11.74 -12.78 1.68
N PRO A 38 11.02 -13.79 2.19
CA PRO A 38 9.87 -14.38 1.48
C PRO A 38 8.64 -13.48 1.30
N GLY A 39 8.55 -12.36 2.03
CA GLY A 39 7.41 -11.44 2.03
C GLY A 39 6.19 -11.98 2.80
N VAL A 40 5.85 -11.38 3.94
CA VAL A 40 4.82 -11.89 4.86
C VAL A 40 3.55 -11.05 4.90
N HIS A 41 3.65 -9.75 4.63
CA HIS A 41 2.48 -8.86 4.66
C HIS A 41 2.57 -7.77 3.59
N TRP A 42 1.45 -7.58 2.89
CA TRP A 42 1.29 -6.59 1.83
C TRP A 42 0.26 -5.56 2.23
N VAL A 43 0.61 -4.29 2.04
CA VAL A 43 -0.24 -3.11 2.28
C VAL A 43 -0.31 -2.29 1.01
N ALA A 44 -1.29 -1.40 0.88
CA ALA A 44 -1.43 -0.54 -0.29
C ALA A 44 -1.35 0.94 0.09
N TRP A 45 -0.99 1.76 -0.89
CA TRP A 45 -1.24 3.19 -0.82
C TRP A 45 -1.92 3.68 -2.10
N VAL A 46 -2.69 4.74 -1.94
CA VAL A 46 -3.22 5.54 -3.05
C VAL A 46 -2.95 7.01 -2.77
N LYS A 47 -2.68 7.77 -3.82
CA LYS A 47 -2.49 9.22 -3.77
C LYS A 47 -3.24 9.89 -4.92
N LYS A 48 -4.00 10.94 -4.61
CA LYS A 48 -4.70 11.81 -5.57
C LYS A 48 -4.59 13.27 -5.11
N GLY A 49 -3.59 13.98 -5.64
CA GLY A 49 -3.31 15.35 -5.23
C GLY A 49 -2.72 15.40 -3.81
N LYS A 50 -3.48 15.99 -2.88
CA LYS A 50 -3.11 16.07 -1.46
C LYS A 50 -3.60 14.85 -0.66
N GLU A 51 -4.64 14.17 -1.13
CA GLU A 51 -5.16 12.98 -0.49
C GLU A 51 -4.16 11.83 -0.66
N LYS A 52 -3.82 11.18 0.46
CA LYS A 52 -2.93 10.05 0.56
C LYS A 52 -3.52 9.07 1.55
N ILE A 53 -3.88 7.89 1.10
CA ILE A 53 -4.49 6.86 1.94
C ILE A 53 -3.56 5.66 2.01
N TYR A 54 -3.33 5.21 3.23
CA TYR A 54 -2.67 3.96 3.57
C TYR A 54 -3.71 2.90 3.90
N PHE A 55 -3.59 1.73 3.27
CA PHE A 55 -4.48 0.60 3.46
C PHE A 55 -3.73 -0.59 4.03
N ASN A 56 -4.19 -1.06 5.18
CA ASN A 56 -3.74 -2.29 5.82
C ASN A 56 -4.97 -3.19 6.05
N SER A 57 -4.96 -4.41 5.50
CA SER A 57 -6.09 -5.34 5.64
C SER A 57 -6.38 -5.75 7.09
N TYR A 58 -5.40 -5.63 7.99
CA TYR A 58 -5.59 -5.90 9.42
C TYR A 58 -6.25 -4.74 10.19
N GLY A 59 -6.54 -3.61 9.52
CA GLY A 59 -7.11 -2.41 10.12
C GLY A 59 -6.06 -1.52 10.80
N HIS A 60 -6.46 -0.87 11.89
CA HIS A 60 -5.66 0.13 12.62
C HIS A 60 -4.39 -0.44 13.32
N ASP A 61 -4.22 -1.76 13.38
CA ASP A 61 -3.17 -2.43 14.14
C ASP A 61 -1.75 -2.35 13.50
N GLY A 62 -1.52 -1.43 12.56
CA GLY A 62 -0.22 -1.24 11.94
C GLY A 62 -0.01 0.16 11.40
N GLU A 63 0.93 0.89 12.01
CA GLU A 63 1.44 2.15 11.48
C GLU A 63 2.04 1.95 10.07
N PRO A 64 1.96 2.96 9.17
CA PRO A 64 2.65 2.92 7.90
C PRO A 64 4.16 2.77 8.14
N PRO A 65 4.84 1.92 7.37
CA PRO A 65 6.28 1.78 7.43
C PRO A 65 6.98 3.12 7.24
N LYS A 66 8.08 3.33 7.95
CA LYS A 66 8.86 4.57 7.90
C LYS A 66 9.33 4.91 6.48
N GLU A 67 9.59 3.90 5.66
CA GLU A 67 9.94 4.03 4.25
C GLU A 67 8.79 4.63 3.44
N LEU A 68 7.56 4.19 3.71
CA LEU A 68 6.37 4.68 3.05
C LEU A 68 6.03 6.11 3.50
N VAL A 69 6.17 6.40 4.80
CA VAL A 69 6.03 7.76 5.35
C VAL A 69 7.09 8.70 4.76
N LYS A 70 8.35 8.26 4.68
CA LYS A 70 9.43 9.02 4.05
C LYS A 70 9.15 9.31 2.58
N TYR A 71 8.53 8.37 1.87
CA TYR A 71 8.17 8.54 0.48
C TYR A 71 6.98 9.49 0.31
N LEU A 72 5.87 9.31 1.04
CA LEU A 72 4.61 10.02 0.82
C LEU A 72 4.39 11.30 1.65
N GLY A 73 5.08 11.43 2.78
CA GLY A 73 4.80 12.42 3.84
C GLY A 73 4.07 11.79 5.03
N ASP A 74 3.96 12.54 6.13
CA ASP A 74 3.36 12.14 7.41
C ASP A 74 1.85 12.40 7.52
N ASP A 75 1.28 13.19 6.61
CA ASP A 75 -0.16 13.46 6.44
C ASP A 75 -0.91 12.33 5.70
N LEU A 76 -0.60 11.07 6.04
CA LEU A 76 -1.31 9.89 5.53
C LEU A 76 -2.63 9.69 6.29
N VAL A 77 -3.71 9.42 5.56
CA VAL A 77 -4.99 8.97 6.12
C VAL A 77 -4.99 7.45 6.18
N PHE A 78 -5.55 6.89 7.24
CA PHE A 78 -5.56 5.46 7.50
C PHE A 78 -6.93 4.89 7.17
N GLU A 79 -6.97 3.79 6.43
CA GLU A 79 -8.16 2.94 6.43
C GLU A 79 -8.18 2.13 7.74
N GLU A 80 -9.18 2.36 8.57
CA GLU A 80 -9.27 1.76 9.91
C GLU A 80 -10.03 0.43 9.91
N THR A 81 -10.80 0.14 8.85
CA THR A 81 -11.60 -1.07 8.75
C THR A 81 -10.73 -2.32 8.69
N GLN A 82 -10.96 -3.26 9.60
CA GLN A 82 -10.32 -4.57 9.57
C GLN A 82 -11.05 -5.51 8.59
N TYR A 83 -10.33 -5.97 7.56
CA TYR A 83 -10.83 -6.92 6.56
C TYR A 83 -10.23 -8.33 6.70
N GLN A 84 -9.17 -8.47 7.49
CA GLN A 84 -8.42 -9.70 7.69
C GLN A 84 -7.97 -9.82 9.15
N THR A 85 -7.96 -11.03 9.69
CA THR A 85 -7.44 -11.36 11.02
C THR A 85 -6.20 -12.25 10.93
N TYR A 86 -5.42 -12.40 12.00
CA TYR A 86 -4.21 -13.26 12.00
C TYR A 86 -4.48 -14.73 11.65
N ASN A 87 -5.71 -15.21 11.87
CA ASN A 87 -6.13 -16.58 11.52
C ASN A 87 -6.63 -16.71 10.07
N SER A 88 -6.70 -15.61 9.34
CA SER A 88 -7.16 -15.60 7.96
C SER A 88 -6.05 -16.11 7.02
N PRO A 89 -6.39 -16.77 5.88
CA PRO A 89 -5.40 -17.10 4.86
C PRO A 89 -4.67 -15.86 4.32
N PRO A 90 -3.50 -16.00 3.67
CA PRO A 90 -2.70 -14.88 3.19
C PRO A 90 -3.32 -14.23 1.93
N PHE A 91 -4.36 -13.41 2.11
CA PHE A 91 -5.05 -12.70 1.03
C PHE A 91 -4.93 -11.16 1.10
N CYS A 92 -4.07 -10.62 1.96
CA CYS A 92 -3.79 -9.18 2.08
C CYS A 92 -3.48 -8.51 0.72
N GLY A 93 -2.68 -9.17 -0.12
CA GLY A 93 -2.37 -8.68 -1.47
C GLY A 93 -3.59 -8.58 -2.40
N HIS A 94 -4.57 -9.47 -2.26
CA HIS A 94 -5.82 -9.41 -3.03
C HIS A 94 -6.67 -8.21 -2.59
N LEU A 95 -6.74 -7.97 -1.28
CA LEU A 95 -7.43 -6.80 -0.73
C LEU A 95 -6.77 -5.49 -1.14
N CYS A 96 -5.44 -5.44 -1.21
CA CYS A 96 -4.71 -4.29 -1.74
C CYS A 96 -5.12 -3.95 -3.18
N ILE A 97 -5.23 -4.97 -4.05
CA ILE A 97 -5.67 -4.79 -5.44
C ILE A 97 -7.11 -4.27 -5.49
N GLU A 98 -8.01 -4.85 -4.68
CA GLU A 98 -9.42 -4.47 -4.62
C GLU A 98 -9.59 -3.03 -4.12
N PHE A 99 -8.89 -2.66 -3.05
CA PHE A 99 -8.83 -1.30 -2.53
C PHE A 99 -8.40 -0.29 -3.60
N ILE A 100 -7.28 -0.54 -4.30
CA ILE A 100 -6.78 0.37 -5.33
C ILE A 100 -7.78 0.50 -6.48
N LYS A 101 -8.41 -0.60 -6.91
CA LYS A 101 -9.42 -0.57 -7.99
C LYS A 101 -10.63 0.26 -7.60
N ASN A 102 -11.17 0.05 -6.41
CA ASN A 102 -12.35 0.77 -5.93
C ASN A 102 -12.06 2.26 -5.76
N TYR A 103 -10.88 2.62 -5.26
CA TYR A 103 -10.49 4.02 -5.10
C TYR A 103 -10.41 4.81 -6.42
N PHE A 104 -9.92 4.20 -7.52
CA PHE A 104 -9.82 4.88 -8.83
C PHE A 104 -11.00 4.66 -9.79
N SER A 105 -11.97 3.82 -9.40
CA SER A 105 -13.22 3.67 -10.16
C SER A 105 -14.26 4.73 -9.78
N LEU A 106 -14.00 5.49 -8.71
CA LEU A 106 -14.74 6.67 -8.26
C LEU A 106 -14.10 7.97 -8.78
#